data_AF-A0AAJ2CGT9-F1
#
_entry.id   AF-A0AAJ2CGT9-F1
#
_cell.length_a   1.000
_cell.length_b   1.000
_cell.length_c   1.000
_cell.angle_alpha   90.00
_cell.angle_beta   90.00
_cell.angle_gamma   90.00
#
_symmetry.space_group_name_H-M   'P 1'
#
loop_
_entity.id
_entity.type
_entity.pdbx_description
1 polymer ?
#
loop_
_entity_poly.entity_id
_entity_poly.type
_entity_poly.pdbx_seq_one_letter_code
_entity_poly.pdbx_strand_id
1 'polypeptide(L)' 'MHRYGLVAILAAATLMSACSRTDNEPGPGGVTVSEAKALDDAAEMLESRDAAPAVEQSAADKTEQTDK' A
#
# COMPACT_ATOMS: atom_id res chain seq x y z
N MET A 1 -23.39 35.69 18.67
CA MET A 1 -22.07 35.89 18.03
C MET A 1 -21.05 34.81 18.44
N HIS A 2 -20.74 34.63 19.73
CA HIS A 2 -19.74 33.63 20.19
C HIS A 2 -20.03 32.16 19.81
N ARG A 3 -21.30 31.73 19.84
CA ARG A 3 -21.69 30.36 19.48
C ARG A 3 -21.49 30.03 17.99
N TYR A 4 -21.70 31.02 17.12
CA TYR A 4 -21.50 30.88 15.67
C TYR A 4 -20.02 30.88 15.28
N GLY A 5 -19.18 31.63 16.02
CA GLY A 5 -17.73 31.61 15.83
C GLY A 5 -17.10 30.25 16.16
N LEU A 6 -17.54 29.60 17.24
CA LEU A 6 -17.07 28.26 17.59
C LEU A 6 -17.42 27.20 16.52
N VAL A 7 -18.65 27.25 16.00
CA VAL A 7 -19.12 26.35 14.94
C VAL A 7 -18.32 26.56 13.64
N ALA A 8 -18.02 27.81 13.28
CA ALA A 8 -17.22 28.12 12.11
C ALA A 8 -15.77 27.60 12.23
N ILE A 9 -15.16 27.72 13.42
CA ILE A 9 -13.81 27.21 13.69
C ILE A 9 -13.77 25.68 13.61
N LEU A 10 -14.74 24.98 14.21
CA LEU A 10 -14.82 23.53 14.16
C LEU A 10 -15.02 23.02 12.73
N ALA A 11 -15.90 23.67 11.96
CA ALA A 11 -16.09 23.33 10.54
C ALA A 11 -14.78 23.48 9.75
N ALA A 12 -14.09 24.62 9.88
CA ALA A 12 -12.83 24.87 9.19
C ALA A 12 -11.72 23.84 9.55
N ALA A 13 -11.64 23.42 10.81
CA ALA A 13 -10.67 22.41 11.25
C ALA A 13 -10.90 21.03 10.60
N THR A 14 -12.16 20.63 10.40
CA THR A 14 -12.49 19.34 9.77
C THR A 14 -12.12 19.31 8.28
N LEU A 15 -12.29 20.42 7.55
CA LEU A 15 -11.92 20.52 6.14
C LEU A 15 -10.41 20.39 5.91
N MET A 16 -9.58 20.89 6.84
CA MET A 16 -8.11 20.77 6.72
C MET A 16 -7.61 19.34 6.93
N SER A 17 -8.32 18.52 7.70
CA SER A 17 -7.99 17.10 7.87
C SER A 17 -8.28 16.25 6.64
N ALA A 18 -9.18 16.71 5.75
CA ALA A 18 -9.49 16.04 4.49
C ALA A 18 -8.43 16.27 3.41
N CYS A 19 -7.58 17.30 3.54
CA CYS A 19 -6.44 17.52 2.65
C CYS A 19 -5.22 16.62 2.94
N SER A 20 -5.28 15.76 3.96
CA SER A 20 -4.12 14.96 4.38
C SER A 20 -4.36 13.44 4.34
N ARG A 21 -5.54 12.98 3.89
CA ARG A 21 -5.93 11.57 3.98
C ARG A 21 -6.81 11.14 2.82
N THR A 22 -6.29 11.28 1.60
CA THR A 22 -6.70 10.38 0.52
C THR A 22 -5.71 9.22 0.48
N ASP A 23 -6.16 8.00 0.20
CA ASP A 23 -5.31 6.80 0.08
C ASP A 23 -4.25 6.88 -1.04
N ASN A 24 -4.20 8.01 -1.75
CA ASN A 24 -3.25 8.38 -2.80
C ASN A 24 -2.16 9.37 -2.37
N GLU A 25 -2.23 9.94 -1.15
CA GLU A 25 -1.11 10.77 -0.67
C GLU A 25 0.08 9.87 -0.29
N PRO A 26 1.31 10.17 -0.75
CA PRO A 26 2.49 9.41 -0.37
C PRO A 26 2.73 9.46 1.14
N GLY A 27 2.73 8.30 1.79
CA GLY A 27 3.07 8.12 3.19
C GLY A 27 4.58 8.11 3.44
N PRO A 28 5.03 7.85 4.69
CA PRO A 28 6.43 7.69 5.01
C PRO A 28 7.07 6.60 4.14
N GLY A 29 8.12 6.94 3.39
CA GLY A 29 8.74 6.05 2.38
C GLY A 29 8.29 6.33 0.94
N GLY A 30 7.40 7.30 0.70
CA GLY A 30 6.98 7.72 -0.63
C GLY A 30 5.96 6.78 -1.28
N VAL A 31 5.45 5.79 -0.55
CA VAL A 31 4.41 4.86 -0.99
C VAL A 31 3.06 5.29 -0.43
N THR A 32 2.02 5.15 -1.23
CA THR A 32 0.64 5.37 -0.82
C THR A 32 0.15 4.23 0.08
N VAL A 33 -0.94 4.45 0.81
CA VAL A 33 -1.55 3.41 1.65
C VAL A 33 -2.02 2.22 0.80
N SER A 34 -2.52 2.50 -0.40
CA SER A 34 -2.94 1.49 -1.38
C SER A 34 -1.77 0.63 -1.85
N GLU A 35 -0.62 1.25 -2.15
CA GLU A 35 0.61 0.54 -2.55
C GLU A 35 1.17 -0.30 -1.40
N ALA A 36 1.24 0.25 -0.19
CA ALA A 36 1.71 -0.50 0.98
C ALA A 36 0.87 -1.76 1.22
N LYS A 37 -0.47 -1.65 1.10
CA LYS A 37 -1.36 -2.80 1.23
C LYS A 37 -1.15 -3.86 0.15
N ALA A 38 -0.88 -3.45 -1.09
CA ALA A 38 -0.58 -4.38 -2.18
C ALA A 38 0.76 -5.11 -1.96
N LEU A 39 1.76 -4.42 -1.39
CA LEU A 39 3.04 -5.03 -1.00
C LEU A 39 2.87 -6.04 0.13
N ASP A 40 2.06 -5.73 1.15
CA ASP A 40 1.78 -6.64 2.26
C ASP A 40 1.07 -7.92 1.78
N ASP A 41 0.08 -7.80 0.88
CA ASP A 41 -0.63 -8.94 0.29
C ASP A 41 0.32 -9.84 -0.50
N ALA A 42 1.23 -9.25 -1.28
CA ALA A 42 2.26 -10.00 -1.99
C ALA A 42 3.21 -10.75 -1.03
N ALA A 43 3.56 -10.16 0.11
CA ALA A 43 4.37 -10.84 1.13
C ALA A 43 3.60 -12.01 1.77
N GLU A 44 2.31 -11.85 2.06
CA GLU A 44 1.45 -12.91 2.61
C GLU A 44 1.33 -14.11 1.64
N MET A 45 1.27 -13.85 0.33
CA MET A 45 1.28 -14.91 -0.69
C MET A 45 2.59 -15.70 -0.71
N LEU A 46 3.73 -15.08 -0.40
CA LEU A 46 5.02 -15.78 -0.31
C LEU A 46 5.09 -16.65 0.95
N GLU A 47 4.73 -16.09 2.11
CA GLU A 47 4.69 -16.82 3.39
C GLU A 47 3.75 -18.03 3.32
N SER A 48 2.59 -17.87 2.67
CA SER A 48 1.64 -18.97 2.46
C SER A 48 2.20 -20.10 1.58
N ARG A 49 3.19 -19.81 0.72
CA ARG A 49 3.87 -20.80 -0.13
C ARG A 49 5.02 -21.49 0.60
N ASP A 50 5.73 -20.79 1.49
CA ASP A 50 6.82 -21.34 2.30
C ASP A 50 6.34 -22.36 3.37
N ALA A 51 5.03 -22.45 3.62
CA ALA A 51 4.44 -23.54 4.40
C ALA A 51 4.50 -24.92 3.70
N ALA A 52 4.78 -24.96 2.39
CA ALA A 52 5.22 -26.18 1.70
C ALA A 52 6.75 -26.27 1.77
N PRO A 53 7.36 -27.45 1.99
CA PRO A 53 8.82 -27.54 1.94
C PRO A 53 9.26 -26.99 0.60
N ALA A 54 10.16 -25.99 0.63
CA ALA A 54 10.78 -25.40 -0.53
C ALA A 54 11.53 -26.50 -1.30
N VAL A 55 10.81 -27.26 -2.12
CA VAL A 55 11.39 -28.05 -3.19
C VAL A 55 11.80 -27.01 -4.22
N GLU A 56 13.02 -26.51 -4.01
CA GLU A 56 13.90 -25.86 -4.97
C GLU A 56 13.26 -25.74 -6.36
N GLN A 57 12.64 -24.60 -6.63
CA GLN A 57 12.49 -24.12 -8.00
C GLN A 57 13.81 -23.47 -8.44
N SER A 58 14.89 -24.24 -8.33
CA SER A 58 16.10 -23.98 -9.09
C SER A 58 15.98 -24.74 -10.41
N ALA A 59 16.09 -23.99 -11.51
CA ALA A 59 16.41 -24.48 -12.85
C ALA A 59 15.33 -25.18 -13.70
N ALA A 60 14.15 -24.56 -13.86
CA ALA A 60 13.23 -24.89 -14.96
C ALA A 60 12.67 -23.64 -15.67
N ASP A 61 13.52 -22.66 -15.97
CA ASP A 61 13.29 -21.71 -17.08
C ASP A 61 14.63 -21.16 -17.58
N LYS A 62 15.48 -22.07 -18.07
CA LYS A 62 16.67 -21.71 -18.86
C LYS A 62 17.00 -22.84 -19.82
N THR A 63 16.00 -23.26 -20.60
CA THR A 63 16.22 -24.13 -21.77
C THR A 63 15.07 -23.96 -22.78
N GLU A 64 14.83 -22.74 -23.25
CA GLU A 64 14.31 -22.51 -24.60
C GLU A 64 15.09 -21.31 -25.16
N GLN A 65 16.38 -21.51 -25.43
CA GLN A 65 16.87 -21.99 -26.73
C GLN A 65 16.56 -20.98 -27.83
N THR A 66 17.46 -20.01 -27.94
CA THR A 66 18.19 -19.72 -29.18
C THR A 66 17.77 -20.61 -30.37
N ASP A 67 16.88 -20.10 -31.20
CA ASP A 67 16.75 -20.50 -32.60
C ASP A 67 16.52 -19.24 -33.44
N LYS A 68 17.61 -18.61 -33.86
CA LYS A 68 17.92 -18.29 -35.26
C LYS A 68 19.31 -17.69 -35.42
#